data_AF-A0A166JKY2-F1
#
_entry.id   AF-A0A166JKY2-F1
#
_cell.length_a   1.000
_cell.length_b   1.000
_cell.length_c   1.000
_cell.angle_alpha   90.00
_cell.angle_beta   90.00
_cell.angle_gamma   90.00
#
_symmetry.space_group_name_H-M   'P 1'
#
loop_
_entity.id
_entity.type
_entity.pdbx_description
1 polymer ?
#
loop_
_entity_poly.entity_id
_entity_poly.type
_entity_poly.pdbx_seq_one_letter_code
_entity_poly.pdbx_strand_id
1 'polypeptide(L)'
;ADGHVTAHAACCVLFPILEDIQTNLFDGGECGEEVHESLRLTFHDAIGFSKNNPAVGGGADGSMIIFADTETNFHANGGIDDIV
;
A
#
# COMPACT_ATOMS: atom_id res chain seq x y z
N ALA A 1 0.93 -25.47 -11.09
CA ALA A 1 0.06 -24.89 -10.06
C ALA A 1 0.63 -25.33 -8.72
N ASP A 2 1.01 -24.35 -7.90
CA ASP A 2 1.55 -24.45 -6.53
C ASP A 2 0.56 -25.02 -5.49
N GLY A 3 -0.71 -25.22 -5.88
CA GLY A 3 -1.76 -25.76 -5.01
C GLY A 3 -2.65 -24.69 -4.38
N HIS A 4 -2.41 -23.41 -4.69
CA HIS A 4 -3.23 -22.31 -4.20
C HIS A 4 -4.62 -22.32 -4.83
N VAL A 5 -5.63 -21.94 -4.05
CA VAL A 5 -7.04 -21.86 -4.48
C VAL A 5 -7.64 -20.53 -4.06
N THR A 6 -8.54 -19.99 -4.89
CA THR A 6 -9.29 -18.76 -4.60
C THR A 6 -10.71 -18.88 -5.12
N ALA A 7 -11.64 -18.16 -4.49
CA ALA A 7 -13.04 -18.13 -4.90
C ALA A 7 -13.26 -17.40 -6.24
N HIS A 8 -12.34 -16.53 -6.65
CA HIS A 8 -12.46 -15.74 -7.87
C HIS A 8 -11.16 -15.75 -8.68
N ALA A 9 -11.25 -16.10 -9.98
CA ALA A 9 -10.08 -16.28 -10.84
C ALA A 9 -9.19 -15.02 -10.96
N ALA A 10 -9.76 -13.82 -10.82
CA ALA A 10 -8.99 -12.57 -10.82
C ALA A 10 -7.99 -12.46 -9.67
N CYS A 11 -8.19 -13.19 -8.55
CA CYS A 11 -7.27 -13.15 -7.41
C CYS A 11 -6.02 -14.00 -7.61
N CYS A 12 -5.97 -14.88 -8.62
CA CYS A 12 -4.79 -15.75 -8.84
C CYS A 12 -3.50 -14.95 -9.06
N VAL A 13 -3.61 -13.73 -9.61
CA VAL A 13 -2.46 -12.83 -9.80
C VAL A 13 -1.85 -12.35 -8.49
N LEU A 14 -2.58 -12.42 -7.37
CA LEU A 14 -2.08 -12.01 -6.07
C LEU A 14 -1.12 -13.04 -5.45
N PHE A 15 -1.13 -14.30 -5.88
CA PHE A 15 -0.22 -15.31 -5.31
C PHE A 15 1.25 -15.06 -5.67
N PRO A 16 1.61 -14.78 -6.94
CA PRO A 16 2.97 -14.35 -7.26
C PRO A 16 3.38 -13.06 -6.52
N ILE A 17 2.45 -12.11 -6.34
CA ILE A 17 2.71 -10.88 -5.59
C ILE A 17 2.98 -11.20 -4.11
N LEU A 18 2.19 -12.08 -3.49
CA LEU A 18 2.39 -12.53 -2.13
C LEU A 18 3.78 -13.17 -1.95
N GLU A 19 4.17 -14.08 -2.85
CA GLU A 19 5.48 -14.72 -2.81
C GLU A 19 6.61 -13.71 -2.94
N ASP A 20 6.46 -12.74 -3.83
CA ASP A 20 7.44 -11.69 -4.08
C ASP A 20 7.60 -10.78 -2.85
N ILE A 21 6.52 -10.16 -2.35
CA ILE A 21 6.60 -9.23 -1.22
C ILE A 21 7.06 -9.94 0.06
N GLN A 22 6.66 -11.18 0.29
CA GLN A 22 7.13 -11.92 1.46
C GLN A 22 8.64 -12.19 1.37
N THR A 23 9.15 -12.55 0.19
CA THR A 23 10.56 -12.89 0.03
C THR A 23 11.47 -11.66 -0.02
N ASN A 24 11.05 -10.63 -0.75
CA ASN A 24 11.93 -9.54 -1.16
C ASN A 24 11.64 -8.20 -0.46
N LEU A 25 10.40 -7.97 -0.01
CA LEU A 25 10.05 -6.73 0.70
C LEU A 25 10.03 -6.94 2.22
N PHE A 26 9.54 -8.09 2.69
CA PHE A 26 9.36 -8.37 4.12
C PHE A 26 10.40 -9.36 4.66
N ASP A 27 11.62 -9.37 4.11
CA ASP A 27 12.75 -10.16 4.61
C ASP A 27 12.47 -11.65 4.86
N GLY A 28 11.65 -12.29 4.02
CA GLY A 28 11.23 -13.68 4.20
C GLY A 28 9.99 -13.84 5.09
N GLY A 29 9.17 -12.80 5.23
CA GLY A 29 7.90 -12.81 5.96
C GLY A 29 8.00 -12.34 7.41
N GLU A 30 8.98 -11.49 7.72
CA GLU A 30 9.13 -10.86 9.03
C GLU A 30 8.14 -9.70 9.24
N CYS A 31 7.77 -9.46 10.49
CA CYS A 31 7.03 -8.25 10.89
C CYS A 31 8.04 -7.16 11.29
N GLY A 32 8.83 -6.73 10.29
CA GLY A 32 9.89 -5.73 10.41
C GLY A 32 9.45 -4.32 10.01
N GLU A 33 10.43 -3.49 9.64
CA GLU A 33 10.22 -2.08 9.31
C GLU A 33 9.30 -1.92 8.09
N GLU A 34 9.57 -2.66 7.02
CA GLU A 34 8.85 -2.59 5.75
C GLU A 34 7.37 -2.98 5.92
N VAL A 35 7.07 -3.89 6.86
CA VAL A 35 5.69 -4.22 7.24
C VAL A 35 5.04 -3.07 8.01
N HIS A 36 5.75 -2.46 8.96
CA HIS A 36 5.24 -1.32 9.73
C HIS A 36 4.96 -0.11 8.83
N GLU A 37 5.87 0.19 7.91
CA GLU A 37 5.74 1.26 6.93
C GLU A 37 4.62 0.96 5.92
N SER A 38 4.54 -0.27 5.42
CA SER A 38 3.44 -0.69 4.53
C SER A 38 2.08 -0.53 5.21
N LEU A 39 1.98 -0.91 6.50
CA LEU A 39 0.76 -0.71 7.28
C LEU A 39 0.45 0.78 7.44
N ARG A 40 1.45 1.60 7.76
CA ARG A 40 1.29 3.07 7.86
C ARG A 40 0.81 3.67 6.54
N LEU A 41 1.41 3.26 5.41
CA LEU A 41 1.07 3.73 4.07
C LEU A 41 -0.42 3.53 3.76
N THR A 42 -1.01 2.40 4.16
CA THR A 42 -2.46 2.17 3.93
C THR A 42 -3.35 3.24 4.54
N PHE A 43 -3.00 3.76 5.72
CA PHE A 43 -3.76 4.83 6.36
C PHE A 43 -3.54 6.16 5.64
N HIS A 44 -2.29 6.49 5.32
CA HIS A 44 -1.98 7.77 4.69
C HIS A 44 -2.54 7.91 3.28
N ASP A 45 -2.62 6.81 2.53
CA ASP A 45 -3.36 6.75 1.27
C ASP A 45 -4.88 6.90 1.54
N ALA A 46 -5.44 6.03 2.38
CA ALA A 46 -6.89 5.97 2.55
C ALA A 46 -7.54 7.19 3.21
N ILE A 47 -6.81 7.91 4.08
CA ILE A 47 -7.40 9.00 4.88
C ILE A 47 -7.52 10.32 4.12
N GLY A 48 -6.95 10.41 2.92
CA GLY A 48 -7.13 11.51 1.97
C GLY A 48 -8.55 11.55 1.38
N PHE A 49 -9.58 11.58 2.22
CA PHE A 49 -10.99 11.54 1.83
C PHE A 49 -11.84 12.40 2.77
N SER A 50 -12.80 13.15 2.22
CA SER A 50 -13.73 13.93 3.03
C SER A 50 -15.17 13.86 2.55
N LYS A 51 -16.09 13.49 3.45
CA LYS A 51 -17.54 13.57 3.20
C LYS A 51 -18.06 15.00 3.17
N ASN A 52 -17.36 15.93 3.82
CA ASN A 52 -17.80 17.32 3.96
C ASN A 52 -17.21 18.23 2.89
N ASN A 53 -16.17 17.78 2.18
CA ASN A 53 -15.55 18.51 1.09
C ASN A 53 -15.26 17.56 -0.09
N PRO A 54 -16.09 17.57 -1.14
CA PRO A 54 -15.92 16.67 -2.29
C PRO A 54 -14.68 16.99 -3.14
N ALA A 55 -13.97 18.09 -2.86
CA ALA A 55 -12.70 18.41 -3.50
C ALA A 55 -11.47 17.75 -2.83
N VAL A 56 -11.68 16.98 -1.75
CA VAL A 56 -10.60 16.32 -0.99
C VAL A 56 -10.56 14.83 -1.32
N GLY A 57 -9.60 14.47 -2.19
CA GLY A 57 -9.08 13.12 -2.49
C GLY A 57 -10.07 11.97 -2.71
N GLY A 58 -9.58 10.81 -3.16
CA GLY A 58 -10.41 9.62 -3.43
C GLY A 58 -10.42 8.59 -2.31
N GLY A 59 -9.59 8.75 -1.28
CA GLY A 59 -9.41 7.76 -0.22
C GLY A 59 -8.43 6.68 -0.64
N ALA A 60 -8.77 5.40 -0.47
CA ALA A 60 -7.87 4.30 -0.82
C ALA A 60 -7.81 4.09 -2.34
N ASP A 61 -7.13 4.99 -3.04
CA ASP A 61 -7.05 5.06 -4.49
C ASP A 61 -5.60 4.97 -5.03
N GLY A 62 -4.61 4.80 -4.15
CA GLY A 62 -3.20 4.71 -4.51
C GLY A 62 -2.55 6.05 -4.87
N SER A 63 -3.20 7.18 -4.58
CA SER A 63 -2.66 8.51 -4.89
C SER A 63 -1.31 8.76 -4.21
N MET A 64 -1.07 8.18 -3.02
CA MET A 64 0.21 8.29 -2.33
C MET A 64 1.39 7.74 -3.15
N ILE A 65 1.16 6.73 -3.99
CA ILE A 65 2.18 6.16 -4.88
C ILE A 65 2.20 6.89 -6.23
N ILE A 66 1.02 7.15 -6.81
CA ILE A 66 0.91 7.76 -8.15
C ILE A 66 1.40 9.21 -8.17
N PHE A 67 1.19 9.95 -7.08
CA PHE A 67 1.54 11.36 -6.93
C PHE A 67 2.53 11.59 -5.78
N ALA A 68 3.43 10.62 -5.56
CA ALA A 68 4.42 10.64 -4.48
C ALA A 68 5.19 11.97 -4.38
N ASP A 69 5.69 12.50 -5.51
CA ASP A 69 6.40 13.80 -5.59
C ASP A 69 5.62 14.98 -4.98
N THR A 70 4.31 14.89 -4.89
CA THR A 70 3.45 15.90 -4.25
C THR A 70 3.08 15.50 -2.84
N GLU A 71 2.57 14.28 -2.65
CA GLU A 71 1.92 13.91 -1.39
C GLU A 71 2.92 13.59 -0.26
N THR A 72 4.07 13.00 -0.56
CA THR A 72 5.08 12.70 0.49
C THR A 72 5.70 13.97 1.09
N ASN A 73 5.62 15.09 0.35
CA ASN A 73 6.08 16.41 0.80
C ASN A 73 5.13 17.10 1.80
N PHE A 74 3.92 16.58 2.02
CA PHE A 74 3.05 17.12 3.07
C PHE A 74 3.61 16.84 4.45
N HIS A 75 3.53 17.82 5.35
CA HIS A 75 4.10 17.70 6.70
C HIS A 75 3.61 16.46 7.47
N ALA A 76 2.35 16.06 7.27
CA ALA A 76 1.77 14.88 7.92
C ALA A 76 2.33 13.56 7.36
N ASN A 77 2.92 13.56 6.16
CA ASN A 77 3.40 12.38 5.45
C ASN A 77 4.92 12.19 5.55
N GLY A 78 5.61 12.96 6.41
CA GLY A 78 7.07 12.85 6.53
C GLY A 78 7.53 11.41 6.83
N GLY A 79 8.52 10.94 6.07
CA GLY A 79 9.07 9.58 6.16
C GLY A 79 8.15 8.49 5.61
N ILE A 80 7.24 8.81 4.68
CA ILE A 80 6.49 7.79 3.91
C ILE A 80 7.16 7.53 2.55
N ASP A 81 7.98 8.46 2.09
CA ASP A 81 8.78 8.34 0.87
C ASP A 81 9.75 7.16 0.88
N ASP A 82 10.11 6.62 2.05
CA ASP A 82 10.98 5.44 2.16
C ASP A 82 10.29 4.14 1.68
N ILE A 83 8.96 4.04 1.77
CA ILE A 83 8.18 2.84 1.41
C ILE A 83 7.37 2.99 0.10
N VAL A 84 7.36 4.17 -0.50
CA VAL A 84 6.64 4.50 -1.75
C VAL A 84 7.54 4.33 -2.96
#